data_AF-A0AA96CA10-F1
#
_entry.id   AF-A0AA96CA10-F1
#
_cell.length_a   1.000
_cell.length_b   1.000
_cell.length_c   1.000
_cell.angle_alpha   90.00
_cell.angle_beta   90.00
_cell.angle_gamma   90.00
#
_symmetry.space_group_name_H-M   'P 1'
#
loop_
_entity.id
_entity.type
_entity.pdbx_description
1 polymer ?
#
loop_
_entity_poly.entity_id
_entity_poly.type
_entity_poly.pdbx_seq_one_letter_code
_entity_poly.pdbx_strand_id
1 'polypeptide(L)'
;MPYEALRPYTSTRDKHDGPQLLRIPLANSSGHARISPEDYGQVIAQGFSPNWYLKLGQVTTYSPLSGHARVARIILGIAKPGHRSTRVSHANGDNTDLRRSNLTTKNVNEARPRYGRDDRRPNARSGAGWRT
;
A
#
# COMPACT_ATOMS: atom_id res chain seq x y z
N MET A 1 -19.31 3.83 -12.45
CA MET A 1 -18.60 2.98 -13.43
C MET A 1 -18.10 1.74 -12.70
N PRO A 2 -18.55 0.52 -13.03
CA PRO A 2 -17.96 -0.68 -12.47
C PRO A 2 -16.52 -0.82 -12.99
N TYR A 3 -15.55 -0.95 -12.09
CA TYR A 3 -14.15 -1.17 -12.49
C TYR A 3 -13.97 -2.64 -12.85
N GLU A 4 -13.97 -2.93 -14.14
CA GLU A 4 -13.62 -4.26 -14.63
C GLU A 4 -12.10 -4.44 -14.60
N ALA A 5 -11.65 -5.62 -14.19
CA ALA A 5 -10.23 -5.95 -14.18
C ALA A 5 -9.75 -6.18 -15.62
N LEU A 6 -8.69 -5.48 -16.05
CA LEU A 6 -8.11 -5.68 -17.38
C LEU A 6 -7.50 -7.07 -17.54
N ARG A 7 -7.10 -7.67 -16.41
CA ARG A 7 -6.62 -9.05 -16.33
C ARG A 7 -7.34 -9.70 -15.16
N PRO A 8 -8.14 -10.76 -15.38
CA PRO A 8 -8.89 -11.39 -14.31
C PRO A 8 -7.93 -12.01 -13.29
N TYR A 9 -8.32 -11.98 -12.02
CA TYR A 9 -7.61 -12.73 -11.00
C TYR A 9 -7.86 -14.23 -11.16
N THR A 10 -6.94 -15.03 -10.65
CA THR A 10 -7.10 -16.49 -10.61
C THR A 10 -7.25 -16.95 -9.16
N SER A 11 -8.27 -17.76 -8.88
CA SER A 11 -8.37 -18.42 -7.58
C SER A 11 -7.35 -19.53 -7.48
N THR A 12 -6.64 -19.61 -6.36
CA THR A 12 -5.70 -20.67 -6.04
C THR A 12 -5.95 -21.19 -4.63
N ARG A 13 -5.65 -22.46 -4.41
CA ARG A 13 -5.53 -23.06 -3.09
C ARG A 13 -4.07 -23.45 -2.93
N ASP A 14 -3.32 -22.65 -2.18
CA ASP A 14 -1.96 -23.07 -1.83
C ASP A 14 -2.08 -24.18 -0.78
N LYS A 15 -1.41 -25.31 -1.00
CA LYS A 15 -1.50 -26.50 -0.14
C LYS A 15 -1.02 -26.24 1.28
N HIS A 16 -0.20 -25.20 1.47
CA HIS A 16 0.38 -24.83 2.76
C HIS A 16 -0.41 -23.76 3.51
N ASP A 17 -1.29 -23.01 2.83
CA ASP A 17 -1.82 -21.79 3.41
C ASP A 17 -3.17 -21.97 4.11
N GLY A 18 -3.96 -22.98 3.77
CA GLY A 18 -5.25 -23.29 4.40
C GLY A 18 -6.47 -22.69 3.67
N PRO A 19 -6.69 -21.36 3.64
CA PRO A 19 -7.82 -20.75 2.96
C PRO A 19 -7.55 -20.48 1.47
N GLN A 20 -8.63 -20.26 0.72
CA GLN A 20 -8.58 -19.84 -0.68
C GLN A 20 -7.83 -18.50 -0.82
N LEU A 21 -6.97 -18.40 -1.83
CA LEU A 21 -6.21 -17.21 -2.15
C LEU A 21 -6.53 -16.75 -3.57
N LEU A 22 -6.44 -15.45 -3.80
CA LEU A 22 -6.51 -14.85 -5.12
C LEU A 22 -5.10 -14.49 -5.59
N ARG A 23 -4.80 -14.83 -6.84
CA ARG A 23 -3.63 -14.36 -7.58
C ARG A 23 -4.05 -13.21 -8.48
N ILE A 24 -3.68 -12.00 -8.11
CA ILE A 24 -4.00 -10.79 -8.85
C ILE A 24 -2.83 -10.48 -9.79
N PRO A 25 -3.03 -10.47 -11.12
CA PRO A 25 -1.97 -10.11 -12.06
C PRO A 25 -1.56 -8.64 -11.89
N LEU A 26 -0.25 -8.38 -11.91
CA LEU A 26 0.29 -7.02 -11.82
C LEU A 26 0.41 -6.42 -13.23
N ALA A 27 -0.09 -5.21 -13.42
CA ALA A 27 -0.20 -4.60 -14.75
C ALA A 27 1.16 -4.37 -15.42
N ASN A 28 2.20 -4.05 -14.64
CA ASN A 28 3.54 -3.73 -15.12
C ASN A 28 4.58 -4.83 -14.87
N SER A 29 4.17 -6.05 -14.55
CA SER A 29 5.08 -7.21 -14.44
C SER A 29 4.40 -8.50 -14.87
N SER A 30 5.18 -9.57 -15.03
CA SER A 30 4.67 -10.94 -15.17
C SER A 30 4.26 -11.57 -13.83
N GLY A 31 4.46 -10.83 -12.73
CA GLY A 31 4.20 -11.29 -11.38
C GLY A 31 2.72 -11.21 -10.99
N HIS A 32 2.41 -11.80 -9.83
CA HIS A 32 1.08 -11.78 -9.25
C HIS A 32 1.18 -11.36 -7.79
N ALA A 33 0.21 -10.60 -7.30
CA ALA A 33 0.01 -10.42 -5.88
C ALA A 33 -0.88 -11.54 -5.32
N ARG A 34 -0.59 -11.99 -4.10
CA ARG A 34 -1.38 -12.98 -3.37
C ARG A 34 -2.19 -12.28 -2.29
N ILE A 35 -3.49 -12.51 -2.23
CA ILE A 35 -4.38 -11.87 -1.26
C ILE A 35 -5.55 -12.79 -0.90
N SER A 36 -6.14 -12.62 0.29
CA SER A 36 -7.40 -13.30 0.62
C SER A 36 -8.57 -12.73 -0.19
N PRO A 37 -9.60 -13.53 -0.51
CA PRO A 37 -10.82 -13.04 -1.18
C PRO A 37 -11.52 -11.91 -0.40
N GLU A 38 -11.54 -12.00 0.93
CA GLU A 38 -12.15 -11.00 1.79
C GLU A 38 -11.43 -9.65 1.70
N ASP A 39 -10.11 -9.64 1.85
CA ASP A 39 -9.31 -8.41 1.76
C ASP A 39 -9.36 -7.82 0.33
N TYR A 40 -9.40 -8.66 -0.71
CA TYR A 40 -9.62 -8.19 -2.09
C TYR A 40 -10.97 -7.48 -2.24
N GLY A 41 -12.04 -8.10 -1.73
CA GLY A 41 -13.37 -7.50 -1.72
C GLY A 41 -13.39 -6.14 -1.00
N GLN A 42 -12.70 -6.03 0.13
CA GLN A 42 -12.57 -4.77 0.87
C GLN A 42 -11.83 -3.68 0.06
N VAL A 43 -10.77 -4.03 -0.67
CA VAL A 43 -10.04 -3.07 -1.52
C VAL A 43 -10.95 -2.54 -2.64
N ILE A 44 -11.67 -3.42 -3.32
CA ILE A 44 -12.58 -3.02 -4.40
C ILE A 44 -13.78 -2.23 -3.85
N ALA A 45 -14.36 -2.65 -2.73
CA ALA A 45 -15.46 -1.95 -2.07
C ALA A 45 -15.09 -0.54 -1.61
N GLN A 46 -13.82 -0.28 -1.28
CA GLN A 46 -13.29 1.05 -1.00
C GLN A 46 -13.09 1.93 -2.26
N GLY A 47 -13.44 1.42 -3.44
CA GLY A 47 -13.37 2.17 -4.70
C GLY A 47 -11.95 2.23 -5.29
N PHE A 48 -11.08 1.27 -4.94
CA PHE A 48 -9.79 1.12 -5.60
C PHE A 48 -9.90 0.23 -6.83
N SER A 49 -9.10 0.55 -7.83
CA SER A 49 -9.02 -0.19 -9.08
C SER A 49 -8.52 -1.63 -8.84
N PRO A 50 -9.04 -2.62 -9.59
CA PRO A 50 -8.49 -3.97 -9.62
C PRO A 50 -7.15 -4.06 -10.37
N ASN A 51 -6.76 -3.01 -11.12
CA ASN A 51 -5.54 -2.99 -11.91
C ASN A 51 -4.34 -2.55 -11.07
N TRP A 52 -3.77 -3.50 -10.33
CA TRP A 52 -2.65 -3.25 -9.43
C TRP A 52 -1.32 -3.31 -10.17
N TYR A 53 -0.30 -2.66 -9.63
CA TYR A 53 1.03 -2.62 -10.24
C TYR A 53 2.12 -2.48 -9.18
N LEU A 54 3.36 -2.83 -9.53
CA LEU A 54 4.51 -2.64 -8.66
C LEU A 54 5.09 -1.24 -8.81
N LYS A 55 5.25 -0.52 -7.71
CA LYS A 55 5.96 0.75 -7.64
C LYS A 55 6.96 0.70 -6.50
N LEU A 56 8.25 0.86 -6.81
CA LEU A 56 9.34 0.79 -5.83
C LEU A 56 9.27 -0.50 -4.99
N GLY A 57 9.01 -1.63 -5.66
CA GLY A 57 8.90 -2.95 -5.01
C GLY A 57 7.63 -3.16 -4.19
N GLN A 58 6.62 -2.30 -4.26
CA GLN A 58 5.38 -2.40 -3.48
C GLN A 58 4.14 -2.42 -4.37
N VAL A 59 3.18 -3.27 -4.04
CA VAL A 59 1.91 -3.36 -4.76
C VAL A 59 1.08 -2.11 -4.48
N THR A 60 0.76 -1.40 -5.55
CA THR A 60 0.07 -0.12 -5.55
C THR A 60 -1.18 -0.21 -6.41
N THR A 61 -2.23 0.49 -6.00
CA THR A 61 -3.46 0.67 -6.75
C THR A 61 -3.85 2.15 -6.77
N TYR A 62 -4.89 2.50 -7.51
CA TYR A 62 -5.40 3.84 -7.68
C TYR A 62 -6.90 3.89 -7.41
N SER A 63 -7.36 4.96 -6.77
CA SER A 63 -8.77 5.35 -6.67
C SER A 63 -8.91 6.80 -7.12
N PRO A 64 -9.94 7.17 -7.89
CA PRO A 64 -10.18 8.59 -8.22
C PRO A 64 -10.43 9.47 -6.99
N LEU A 65 -10.98 8.89 -5.92
CA LEU A 65 -11.32 9.64 -4.70
C LEU A 65 -10.11 9.85 -3.78
N SER A 66 -9.22 8.84 -3.70
CA SER A 66 -8.11 8.83 -2.73
C SER A 66 -6.72 8.92 -3.37
N GLY A 67 -6.62 8.84 -4.69
CA GLY A 67 -5.36 8.77 -5.43
C GLY A 67 -4.68 7.41 -5.31
N HIS A 68 -3.35 7.42 -5.38
CA HIS A 68 -2.52 6.21 -5.29
C HIS A 68 -2.35 5.73 -3.85
N ALA A 69 -2.53 4.44 -3.62
CA ALA A 69 -2.34 3.83 -2.32
C ALA A 69 -1.67 2.46 -2.43
N ARG A 70 -0.91 2.09 -1.40
CA ARG A 70 -0.29 0.76 -1.27
C ARG A 70 -1.33 -0.22 -0.79
N VAL A 71 -1.49 -1.35 -1.49
CA VAL A 71 -2.55 -2.32 -1.18
C VAL A 71 -2.42 -2.87 0.24
N ALA A 72 -1.20 -3.20 0.68
CA ALA A 72 -0.95 -3.65 2.06
C ALA A 72 -1.45 -2.66 3.14
N ARG A 73 -1.42 -1.34 2.87
CA ARG A 73 -1.95 -0.33 3.80
C ARG A 73 -3.47 -0.26 3.79
N ILE A 74 -4.10 -0.53 2.65
CA ILE A 74 -5.56 -0.57 2.51
C ILE A 74 -6.10 -1.75 3.32
N ILE A 75 -5.48 -2.93 3.16
CA ILE A 75 -5.80 -4.15 3.91
C ILE A 75 -5.74 -3.90 5.42
N LEU A 76 -4.69 -3.24 5.89
CA LEU A 76 -4.51 -2.92 7.30
C LEU A 76 -5.35 -1.72 7.78
N GLY A 77 -6.18 -1.11 6.94
CA GLY A 77 -7.02 0.04 7.30
C GLY A 77 -6.26 1.35 7.57
N ILE A 78 -4.96 1.41 7.22
CA ILE A 78 -4.07 2.54 7.51
C ILE A 78 -3.67 3.33 6.24
N ALA A 79 -4.43 3.19 5.16
CA ALA A 79 -4.23 3.98 3.94
C ALA A 79 -4.59 5.46 4.11
N LYS A 80 -5.47 5.79 5.08
CA LYS A 80 -5.96 7.15 5.34
C LYS A 80 -4.90 8.06 5.99
N PRO A 81 -5.05 9.39 5.85
CA PRO A 81 -4.25 10.36 6.62
C PRO A 81 -4.34 10.08 8.12
N GLY A 82 -3.24 10.28 8.85
CA GLY A 82 -3.14 10.00 10.30
C GLY A 82 -2.19 8.84 10.64
N HIS A 83 -1.98 7.90 9.71
CA HIS A 83 -1.08 6.75 9.92
C HIS A 83 0.28 6.90 9.24
N ARG A 84 0.79 8.14 9.11
CA ARG A 84 2.06 8.42 8.42
C ARG A 84 3.27 7.82 9.16
N SER A 85 3.19 7.77 10.50
CA SER A 85 4.18 7.14 11.37
C SER A 85 4.08 5.60 11.41
N THR A 86 3.10 4.98 10.75
CA THR A 86 2.97 3.53 10.72
C THR A 86 3.62 2.97 9.45
N ARG A 87 4.70 2.21 9.61
CA ARG A 87 5.32 1.44 8.51
C ARG A 87 4.73 0.04 8.44
N VAL A 88 4.61 -0.47 7.21
CA VAL A 88 4.18 -1.84 6.93
C VAL A 88 5.37 -2.63 6.40
N SER A 89 5.54 -3.85 6.91
CA SER A 89 6.55 -4.81 6.48
C SER A 89 5.91 -6.18 6.22
N HIS A 90 6.56 -7.00 5.40
CA HIS A 90 6.13 -8.37 5.09
C HIS A 90 7.01 -9.36 5.85
N ALA A 91 6.42 -10.29 6.58
CA ALA A 91 7.14 -11.22 7.45
C ALA A 91 8.08 -12.14 6.65
N ASN A 92 7.66 -12.57 5.45
CA ASN A 92 8.45 -13.38 4.54
C ASN A 92 9.36 -12.58 3.58
N GLY A 93 9.36 -11.24 3.67
CA GLY A 93 10.12 -10.38 2.76
C GLY A 93 9.55 -10.23 1.33
N ASP A 94 8.50 -10.96 0.97
CA ASP A 94 7.83 -10.87 -0.33
C ASP A 94 6.74 -9.79 -0.29
N ASN A 95 7.00 -8.66 -0.95
CA ASN A 95 6.06 -7.53 -1.01
C ASN A 95 4.84 -7.78 -1.92
N THR A 96 4.80 -8.89 -2.66
CA THR A 96 3.64 -9.29 -3.45
C THR A 96 2.69 -10.20 -2.67
N ASP A 97 3.12 -10.67 -1.49
CA ASP A 97 2.32 -11.50 -0.61
C ASP A 97 1.54 -10.65 0.40
N LEU A 98 0.33 -10.25 0.00
CA LEU A 98 -0.54 -9.34 0.72
C LEU A 98 -1.48 -10.05 1.70
N ARG A 99 -1.23 -11.32 2.02
CA ARG A 99 -2.00 -12.03 3.07
C ARG A 99 -1.87 -11.29 4.39
N ARG A 100 -2.99 -11.04 5.08
CA ARG A 100 -2.98 -10.28 6.33
C ARG A 100 -2.05 -10.87 7.40
N SER A 101 -1.92 -12.19 7.47
CA SER A 101 -0.99 -12.89 8.36
C SER A 101 0.50 -12.61 8.05
N ASN A 102 0.82 -12.22 6.81
CA ASN A 102 2.16 -11.84 6.39
C ASN A 102 2.45 -10.34 6.62
N LEU A 103 1.43 -9.53 6.92
CA LEU A 103 1.58 -8.08 7.09
C LEU A 103 1.84 -7.73 8.55
N THR A 104 2.88 -6.96 8.79
CA THR A 104 3.23 -6.45 10.12
C THR A 104 3.28 -4.93 10.10
N THR A 105 2.93 -4.30 11.21
CA THR A 105 3.03 -2.85 11.37
C THR A 105 4.04 -2.49 12.46
N LYS A 106 4.78 -1.41 12.24
CA LYS A 106 5.65 -0.82 13.25
C LYS A 106 5.44 0.69 13.25
N ASN A 107 5.16 1.23 14.43
CA ASN A 107 5.18 2.67 14.64
C ASN A 107 6.64 3.14 14.62
N VAL A 108 6.92 4.09 13.74
CA VAL A 108 8.18 4.81 13.70
C VAL A 108 7.94 6.21 14.26
N ASN A 109 8.63 6.50 15.35
CA ASN A 109 8.83 7.87 15.78
C ASN A 109 9.68 8.54 14.71
N GLU A 110 9.08 9.37 13.85
CA GLU A 110 9.83 10.29 13.00
C GLU A 110 10.47 11.35 13.92
N ALA A 111 11.56 10.96 14.61
CA ALA A 111 12.30 11.84 15.50
C ALA A 111 13.03 12.96 14.74
N ARG A 112 13.09 12.90 13.41
CA ARG A 112 13.73 13.90 12.57
C ARG A 112 12.87 14.17 11.34
N PRO A 113 12.58 15.44 11.00
CA PRO A 113 11.95 15.77 9.73
C PRO A 113 12.81 15.19 8.60
N ARG A 114 12.18 14.47 7.67
CA ARG A 114 12.79 14.16 6.37
C ARG A 114 13.15 15.51 5.76
N TYR A 115 14.45 15.76 5.60
CA TYR A 115 15.08 16.95 5.01
C TYR A 115 14.13 18.01 4.43
N GLY A 116 14.14 19.22 4.99
CA GLY A 116 13.62 20.43 4.32
C GLY A 116 12.36 21.09 4.89
N ARG A 117 11.83 20.62 6.03
CA ARG A 117 10.85 21.38 6.82
C ARG A 117 11.29 21.41 8.28
N ASP A 118 12.20 22.34 8.57
CA ASP A 118 12.59 22.68 9.93
C ASP A 118 11.78 23.90 10.38
N ASP A 119 10.49 23.68 10.56
CA ASP A 119 9.50 24.63 11.06
C ASP A 119 9.76 24.97 12.55
N ARG A 120 10.81 24.40 13.16
CA ARG A 120 11.06 24.41 14.61
C ARG A 120 12.22 25.31 15.04
N ARG A 121 12.50 26.39 14.31
CA ARG A 121 13.32 27.48 14.87
C ARG A 121 12.40 28.52 15.50
N PRO A 122 12.18 28.50 16.83
CA PRO A 122 11.37 29.52 17.50
C PRO A 122 11.93 30.96 17.33
N ASN A 123 13.16 31.11 16.79
CA ASN A 123 13.82 32.41 16.55
C ASN A 123 14.34 32.59 15.10
N ALA A 124 13.81 31.89 14.09
CA ALA A 124 14.24 32.16 12.71
C ALA A 124 13.72 33.54 12.24
N ARG A 125 14.64 34.44 11.85
CA ARG A 125 14.29 35.72 11.22
C ARG A 125 13.47 35.44 9.94
N SER A 126 12.36 36.14 9.77
CA SER A 126 11.57 36.14 8.54
C SER A 126 12.49 36.41 7.33
N GLY A 127 12.50 35.49 6.35
CA GLY A 127 13.31 35.59 5.13
C GLY A 127 14.56 34.68 5.06
N ALA A 128 14.81 33.85 6.08
CA ALA A 128 16.03 33.01 6.15
C ALA A 128 16.06 31.77 5.23
N GLY A 129 15.34 31.74 4.11
CA GLY A 129 15.35 30.55 3.29
C GLY A 129 14.74 30.69 1.91
N TRP A 130 15.35 31.49 1.03
CA TRP A 130 15.40 31.22 -0.41
C TRP A 130 16.66 31.89 -0.99
N ARG A 131 17.51 31.13 -1.67
CA ARG A 131 18.31 31.65 -2.80
C ARG A 131 17.81 30.92 -4.03
N THR A 132 17.29 31.69 -4.99
CA THR A 132 17.00 31.27 -6.37
C THR A 132 18.27 30.82 -7.07
#